data_AF-A0A7S1J3W5-F1
#
_entry.id   AF-A0A7S1J3W5-F1
#
_cell.length_a   1.000
_cell.length_b   1.000
_cell.length_c   1.000
_cell.angle_alpha   90.00
_cell.angle_beta   90.00
_cell.angle_gamma   90.00
#
_symmetry.space_group_name_H-M   'P 1'
#
loop_
_entity.id
_entity.type
_entity.pdbx_description
1 polymer ?
#
loop_
_entity_poly.entity_id
_entity_poly.type
_entity_poly.pdbx_seq_one_letter_code
_entity_poly.pdbx_strand_id
1 'polypeptide(L)'
;TDQAFMPPTADGFGAVSVHPAARQANAPNIVISTEWPITLIVDCGSGFTRAKVFYTDSQGVHSAEAGQYCGLGYWKQPPLVQVLQQGPTAVTAFVESLQKLMGLSRSSRAVVGATGGLREAKAKGDVSASMIAVFERALLDLVPNAEFRFLTAEQEAEAEFNGVLHVADLYLDAPQPVGLISGGGVTGQLADYPPKGSRTALLFFVV
;
A
#
# COMPACT_ATOMS: atom_id res chain seq x y z
N THR A 1 34.73 50.38 -13.07
CA THR A 1 34.37 50.62 -11.66
C THR A 1 33.26 49.67 -11.30
N ASP A 2 33.65 48.47 -10.89
CA ASP A 2 32.75 47.48 -10.30
C ASP A 2 32.30 47.97 -8.93
N GLN A 3 30.99 48.13 -8.74
CA GLN A 3 30.40 48.18 -7.41
C GLN A 3 29.26 47.17 -7.36
N ALA A 4 29.47 46.15 -6.52
CA ALA A 4 28.50 45.15 -6.16
C ALA A 4 27.31 45.81 -5.46
N PHE A 5 26.11 45.47 -5.92
CA PHE A 5 24.85 45.82 -5.25
C PHE A 5 24.51 44.68 -4.27
N MET A 6 24.65 44.92 -2.97
CA MET A 6 24.11 44.08 -1.92
C MET A 6 22.73 44.60 -1.48
N PRO A 7 21.68 43.76 -1.48
CA PRO A 7 20.49 44.02 -0.69
C PRO A 7 20.60 43.39 0.71
N PRO A 8 19.78 43.87 1.67
CA PRO A 8 20.12 43.95 3.09
C PRO A 8 19.82 42.68 3.89
N THR A 9 20.55 42.53 4.98
CA THR A 9 20.26 41.63 6.11
C THR A 9 18.92 41.99 6.74
N ALA A 10 17.95 41.09 6.64
CA ALA A 10 16.76 41.08 7.48
C ALA A 10 16.81 39.82 8.34
N ASP A 11 17.25 39.99 9.59
CA ASP A 11 16.91 39.09 10.67
C ASP A 11 15.39 39.00 10.80
N GLY A 12 14.87 37.78 10.99
CA GLY A 12 13.51 37.59 11.48
C GLY A 12 12.62 36.67 10.66
N PHE A 13 13.03 35.43 10.43
CA PHE A 13 12.17 34.23 10.58
C PHE A 13 13.10 33.06 10.84
N GLY A 14 13.29 32.73 12.11
CA GLY A 14 14.04 31.54 12.53
C GLY A 14 13.28 30.29 12.07
N ALA A 15 13.68 29.73 10.94
CA ALA A 15 13.39 28.33 10.65
C ALA A 15 14.23 27.51 11.64
N VAL A 16 13.57 27.04 12.70
CA VAL A 16 14.10 25.98 13.55
C VAL A 16 14.21 24.74 12.68
N SER A 17 15.39 24.51 12.12
CA SER A 17 15.75 23.22 11.56
C SER A 17 15.93 22.27 12.73
N VAL A 18 14.84 21.61 13.14
CA VAL A 18 14.93 20.37 13.89
C VAL A 18 15.49 19.33 12.94
N HIS A 19 16.81 19.19 12.92
CA HIS A 19 17.42 17.93 12.52
C HIS A 19 16.85 16.86 13.45
N PRO A 20 16.02 15.91 12.97
CA PRO A 20 15.83 14.71 13.75
C PRO A 20 17.21 14.08 13.78
N ALA A 21 17.80 14.00 14.97
CA ALA A 21 18.95 13.15 15.21
C ALA A 21 18.67 11.84 14.49
N ALA A 22 19.55 11.48 13.56
CA ALA A 22 19.51 10.20 12.89
C ALA A 22 19.59 9.13 13.97
N ARG A 23 18.43 8.71 14.49
CA ARG A 23 18.29 7.42 15.11
C ARG A 23 18.56 6.46 13.96
N GLN A 24 19.79 5.98 13.87
CA GLN A 24 20.02 4.60 13.50
C GLN A 24 19.13 3.78 14.44
N ALA A 25 17.87 3.63 14.05
CA ALA A 25 17.03 2.60 14.59
C ALA A 25 17.74 1.33 14.15
N ASN A 26 18.45 0.69 15.08
CA ASN A 26 18.62 -0.75 15.02
C ASN A 26 17.23 -1.27 14.66
N ALA A 27 17.09 -1.80 13.43
CA ALA A 27 15.86 -2.47 13.03
C ALA A 27 15.50 -3.37 14.20
N PRO A 28 14.34 -3.15 14.87
CA PRO A 28 14.03 -3.91 16.06
C PRO A 28 14.21 -5.37 15.68
N ASN A 29 14.98 -6.13 16.47
CA ASN A 29 14.99 -7.58 16.36
C ASN A 29 13.56 -8.00 16.74
N ILE A 30 12.66 -8.01 15.77
CA ILE A 30 11.29 -8.47 15.96
C ILE A 30 11.41 -9.96 16.18
N VAL A 31 11.43 -10.36 17.45
CA VAL A 31 11.28 -11.75 17.85
C VAL A 31 9.82 -12.09 17.64
N ILE A 32 9.50 -12.52 16.42
CA ILE A 32 8.16 -12.95 16.05
C ILE A 32 7.94 -14.30 16.72
N SER A 33 7.07 -14.34 17.73
CA SER A 33 6.48 -15.59 18.20
C SER A 33 5.86 -16.30 16.99
N THR A 34 6.13 -17.60 16.84
CA THR A 34 5.55 -18.45 15.78
C THR A 34 4.03 -18.64 15.90
N GLU A 35 3.38 -17.98 16.85
CA GLU A 35 1.98 -18.22 17.22
C GLU A 35 0.98 -17.24 16.60
N TRP A 36 1.44 -16.08 16.09
CA TRP A 36 0.52 -15.08 15.56
C TRP A 36 0.27 -15.28 14.06
N PRO A 37 -0.99 -15.29 13.60
CA PRO A 37 -1.29 -15.42 12.18
C PRO A 37 -0.78 -14.19 11.42
N ILE A 38 0.08 -14.43 10.44
CA ILE A 38 0.66 -13.41 9.57
C ILE A 38 -0.07 -13.44 8.23
N THR A 39 -0.57 -12.29 7.78
CA THR A 39 -1.26 -12.13 6.49
C THR A 39 -0.47 -11.22 5.57
N LEU A 40 -0.25 -11.67 4.34
CA LEU A 40 0.31 -10.86 3.27
C LEU A 40 -0.83 -10.17 2.50
N ILE A 41 -0.83 -8.84 2.43
CA ILE A 41 -1.75 -8.09 1.57
C ILE A 41 -0.94 -7.55 0.39
N VAL A 42 -1.38 -7.89 -0.82
CA VAL A 42 -0.75 -7.48 -2.08
C VAL A 42 -1.70 -6.51 -2.78
N ASP A 43 -1.24 -5.29 -3.01
CA ASP A 43 -1.97 -4.24 -3.71
C ASP A 43 -1.43 -4.13 -5.14
N CYS A 44 -2.25 -4.59 -6.09
CA CYS A 44 -1.99 -4.55 -7.53
C CYS A 44 -2.56 -3.27 -8.14
N GLY A 45 -1.88 -2.15 -7.86
CA GLY A 45 -2.18 -0.83 -8.40
C GLY A 45 -1.88 -0.70 -9.90
N SER A 46 -2.36 0.40 -10.49
CA SER A 46 -2.14 0.70 -11.93
C SER A 46 -0.68 0.98 -12.27
N GLY A 47 0.09 1.59 -11.36
CA GLY A 47 1.49 1.95 -11.58
C GLY A 47 2.50 0.85 -11.19
N PHE A 48 2.19 0.06 -10.17
CA PHE A 48 3.01 -1.04 -9.70
C PHE A 48 2.24 -1.90 -8.70
N THR A 49 2.79 -3.07 -8.42
CA THR A 49 2.30 -3.96 -7.35
C THR A 49 3.22 -3.87 -6.14
N ARG A 50 2.63 -3.74 -4.96
CA ARG A 50 3.32 -3.68 -3.65
C ARG A 50 2.72 -4.68 -2.68
N ALA A 51 3.44 -5.00 -1.60
CA ALA A 51 2.97 -5.95 -0.61
C ALA A 51 3.32 -5.52 0.80
N LYS A 52 2.39 -5.73 1.73
CA LYS A 52 2.54 -5.48 3.16
C LYS A 52 2.24 -6.73 3.95
N VAL A 53 3.01 -6.94 5.02
CA VAL A 53 2.76 -7.97 6.01
C VAL A 53 1.95 -7.36 7.14
N PHE A 54 0.89 -8.04 7.55
CA PHE A 54 0.06 -7.71 8.70
C PHE A 54 0.12 -8.83 9.72
N TYR A 55 0.24 -8.47 11.00
CA TYR A 55 0.18 -9.40 12.11
C TYR A 55 -0.46 -8.72 13.32
N THR A 56 -0.95 -9.52 14.27
CA THR A 56 -1.60 -9.02 15.48
C THR A 56 -0.90 -9.61 16.69
N ASP A 57 -0.60 -8.79 17.68
CA ASP A 57 -0.09 -9.23 18.97
C ASP A 57 -0.83 -8.53 20.12
N SER A 58 -0.31 -8.64 21.35
CA SER A 58 -0.88 -8.01 22.55
C SER A 58 -0.99 -6.48 22.50
N GLN A 59 -0.25 -5.82 21.60
CA GLN A 59 -0.23 -4.37 21.42
C GLN A 59 -1.14 -3.92 20.27
N GLY A 60 -1.74 -4.84 19.53
CA GLY A 60 -2.69 -4.55 18.46
C GLY A 60 -2.24 -5.05 17.09
N VAL A 61 -2.73 -4.38 16.04
CA VAL A 61 -2.44 -4.70 14.65
C VAL A 61 -1.19 -3.95 14.20
N HIS A 62 -0.26 -4.67 13.57
CA HIS A 62 0.97 -4.13 13.03
C HIS A 62 1.02 -4.34 11.53
N SER A 63 1.72 -3.44 10.83
CA SER A 63 2.01 -3.62 9.40
C SER A 63 3.43 -3.21 9.05
N ALA A 64 4.01 -3.86 8.06
CA ALA A 64 5.32 -3.52 7.50
C ALA A 64 5.35 -3.78 5.99
N GLU A 65 6.15 -3.01 5.25
CA GLU A 65 6.46 -3.33 3.85
C GLU A 65 7.10 -4.72 3.77
N ALA A 66 6.52 -5.62 2.97
CA ALA A 66 6.86 -7.04 3.02
C ALA A 66 8.32 -7.33 2.68
N GLY A 67 8.88 -6.61 1.71
CA GLY A 67 10.29 -6.75 1.36
C GLY A 67 11.22 -6.32 2.50
N GLN A 68 10.90 -5.23 3.19
CA GLN A 68 11.68 -4.75 4.33
C GLN A 68 11.58 -5.72 5.50
N TYR A 69 10.37 -6.21 5.77
CA TYR A 69 10.10 -7.24 6.79
C TYR A 69 10.93 -8.52 6.55
N CYS A 70 11.13 -8.90 5.29
CA CYS A 70 11.90 -10.08 4.90
C CYS A 70 13.41 -9.82 4.71
N GLY A 71 13.90 -8.60 4.93
CA GLY A 71 15.31 -8.24 4.65
C GLY A 71 15.69 -8.23 3.17
N LEU A 72 14.71 -8.15 2.26
CA LEU A 72 14.90 -8.13 0.80
C LEU A 72 15.01 -6.71 0.20
N GLY A 73 14.93 -5.67 1.04
CA GLY A 73 14.77 -4.29 0.56
C GLY A 73 13.34 -4.00 0.10
N TYR A 74 13.15 -3.07 -0.84
CA TYR A 74 11.79 -2.75 -1.32
C TYR A 74 11.32 -3.79 -2.34
N TRP A 75 10.30 -4.58 -2.00
CA TRP A 75 9.67 -5.52 -2.93
C TRP A 75 8.63 -4.77 -3.76
N LYS A 76 8.91 -4.61 -5.06
CA LYS A 76 8.04 -3.93 -6.03
C LYS A 76 7.96 -4.77 -7.28
N GLN A 77 6.75 -5.08 -7.71
CA GLN A 77 6.51 -5.82 -8.96
C GLN A 77 5.84 -4.91 -10.00
N PRO A 78 5.88 -5.28 -11.29
CA PRO A 78 5.13 -4.59 -12.33
C PRO A 78 3.62 -4.52 -12.02
N PRO A 79 2.88 -3.61 -12.66
CA PRO A 79 1.42 -3.65 -12.65
C PRO A 79 0.90 -5.01 -13.08
N LEU A 80 -0.13 -5.53 -12.41
CA LEU A 80 -0.72 -6.83 -12.76
C LEU A 80 -1.20 -6.87 -14.22
N VAL A 81 -1.72 -5.75 -14.76
CA VAL A 81 -2.13 -5.64 -16.17
C VAL A 81 -0.97 -6.00 -17.12
N GLN A 82 0.23 -5.47 -16.85
CA GLN A 82 1.41 -5.76 -17.66
C GLN A 82 1.79 -7.25 -17.58
N VAL A 83 1.71 -7.84 -16.39
CA VAL A 83 1.97 -9.27 -16.18
C VAL A 83 0.99 -10.12 -16.98
N LEU A 84 -0.31 -9.80 -16.95
CA LEU A 84 -1.35 -10.51 -17.68
C LEU A 84 -1.13 -10.43 -19.21
N GLN A 85 -0.76 -9.26 -19.72
CA GLN A 85 -0.51 -9.02 -21.14
C GLN A 85 0.74 -9.74 -21.67
N GLN A 86 1.74 -9.98 -20.81
CA GLN A 86 2.93 -10.75 -21.14
C GLN A 86 2.68 -12.27 -21.19
N GLY A 87 1.52 -12.73 -20.70
CA GLY A 87 1.05 -14.10 -20.85
C GLY A 87 1.50 -15.04 -19.72
N PRO A 88 1.26 -16.36 -19.91
CA PRO A 88 1.33 -17.34 -18.82
C PRO A 88 2.69 -17.43 -18.11
N THR A 89 3.80 -17.30 -18.84
CA THR A 89 5.15 -17.34 -18.24
C THR A 89 5.38 -16.20 -17.26
N ALA A 90 4.96 -14.97 -17.62
CA ALA A 90 5.08 -13.82 -16.75
C ALA A 90 4.16 -13.93 -15.52
N VAL A 91 2.95 -14.45 -15.73
CA VAL A 91 2.00 -14.78 -14.65
C VAL A 91 2.63 -15.76 -13.66
N THR A 92 3.19 -16.87 -14.12
CA THR A 92 3.86 -17.87 -13.26
C THR A 92 4.99 -17.23 -12.47
N ALA A 93 5.89 -16.48 -13.14
CA ALA A 93 7.01 -15.82 -12.47
C ALA A 93 6.56 -14.81 -11.40
N PHE A 94 5.49 -14.06 -11.68
CA PHE A 94 4.88 -13.16 -10.69
C PHE A 94 4.35 -13.93 -9.48
N VAL A 95 3.61 -15.02 -9.70
CA VAL A 95 3.04 -15.83 -8.61
C VAL A 95 4.14 -16.55 -7.81
N GLU A 96 5.20 -17.06 -8.45
CA GLU A 96 6.37 -17.60 -7.77
C GLU A 96 7.04 -16.56 -6.86
N SER A 97 7.07 -15.29 -7.30
CA SER A 97 7.59 -14.20 -6.47
C SER A 97 6.74 -13.96 -5.22
N LEU A 98 5.40 -14.14 -5.31
CA LEU A 98 4.49 -14.09 -4.16
C LEU A 98 4.69 -15.30 -3.24
N GLN A 99 4.82 -16.50 -3.80
CA GLN A 99 5.09 -17.72 -3.04
C GLN A 99 6.37 -17.57 -2.20
N LYS A 100 7.44 -17.07 -2.82
CA LYS A 100 8.70 -16.78 -2.14
C LYS A 100 8.52 -15.75 -1.02
N LEU A 101 7.80 -14.67 -1.28
CA LEU A 101 7.56 -13.62 -0.30
C LEU A 101 6.73 -14.13 0.89
N MET A 102 5.74 -14.98 0.66
CA MET A 102 4.98 -15.65 1.72
C MET A 102 5.87 -16.56 2.58
N GLY A 103 6.75 -17.37 1.95
CA GLY A 103 7.67 -18.23 2.67
C GLY A 103 8.63 -17.45 3.57
N LEU A 104 9.17 -16.34 3.07
CA LEU A 104 10.10 -15.48 3.83
C LEU A 104 9.41 -14.71 4.96
N SER A 105 8.22 -14.18 4.71
CA SER A 105 7.42 -13.47 5.71
C SER A 105 6.72 -14.42 6.71
N ARG A 106 6.77 -15.73 6.46
CA ARG A 106 6.01 -16.74 7.22
C ARG A 106 4.50 -16.48 7.23
N SER A 107 4.00 -15.84 6.16
CA SER A 107 2.58 -15.55 6.03
C SER A 107 1.78 -16.83 5.85
N SER A 108 0.77 -17.04 6.67
CA SER A 108 -0.14 -18.19 6.56
C SER A 108 -1.17 -18.03 5.44
N ARG A 109 -1.43 -16.78 5.04
CA ARG A 109 -2.42 -16.39 4.02
C ARG A 109 -1.92 -15.20 3.20
N ALA A 110 -2.37 -15.09 1.95
CA ALA A 110 -2.29 -13.85 1.19
C ALA A 110 -3.66 -13.37 0.69
N VAL A 111 -3.81 -12.07 0.51
CA VAL A 111 -4.91 -11.46 -0.24
C VAL A 111 -4.30 -10.58 -1.32
N VAL A 112 -4.62 -10.87 -2.58
CA VAL A 112 -4.15 -10.14 -3.76
C VAL A 112 -5.30 -9.29 -4.28
N GLY A 113 -5.27 -8.00 -3.99
CA GLY A 113 -6.28 -7.03 -4.42
C GLY A 113 -5.88 -6.32 -5.71
N ALA A 114 -6.68 -6.44 -6.76
CA ALA A 114 -6.54 -5.65 -7.98
C ALA A 114 -7.54 -4.51 -8.04
N THR A 115 -7.05 -3.32 -8.40
CA THR A 115 -7.77 -2.04 -8.27
C THR A 115 -8.01 -1.38 -9.63
N GLY A 116 -8.02 -0.04 -9.69
CA GLY A 116 -8.38 0.77 -10.86
C GLY A 116 -7.66 0.38 -12.15
N GLY A 117 -6.39 -0.02 -12.08
CA GLY A 117 -5.64 -0.43 -13.27
C GLY A 117 -6.25 -1.64 -13.98
N LEU A 118 -6.60 -2.69 -13.24
CA LEU A 118 -7.23 -3.88 -13.83
C LEU A 118 -8.67 -3.59 -14.27
N ARG A 119 -9.40 -2.74 -13.54
CA ARG A 119 -10.75 -2.30 -13.93
C ARG A 119 -10.75 -1.60 -15.28
N GLU A 120 -9.85 -0.63 -15.45
CA GLU A 120 -9.74 0.12 -16.69
C GLU A 120 -9.30 -0.77 -17.86
N ALA A 121 -8.27 -1.60 -17.67
CA ALA A 121 -7.78 -2.50 -18.71
C ALA A 121 -8.84 -3.51 -19.17
N LYS A 122 -9.64 -4.05 -18.24
CA LYS A 122 -10.77 -4.93 -18.57
C LYS A 122 -11.85 -4.18 -19.35
N ALA A 123 -12.19 -2.95 -18.95
CA ALA A 123 -13.19 -2.13 -19.63
C ALA A 123 -12.78 -1.75 -21.07
N LYS A 124 -11.48 -1.55 -21.31
CA LYS A 124 -10.91 -1.28 -22.64
C LYS A 124 -10.76 -2.52 -23.52
N GLY A 125 -10.85 -3.72 -22.93
CA GLY A 125 -10.60 -4.99 -23.63
C GLY A 125 -9.12 -5.38 -23.69
N ASP A 126 -8.24 -4.63 -23.04
CA ASP A 126 -6.79 -4.91 -22.96
C ASP A 126 -6.48 -6.14 -22.10
N VAL A 127 -7.39 -6.50 -21.20
CA VAL A 127 -7.34 -7.71 -20.37
C VAL A 127 -8.64 -8.49 -20.52
N SER A 128 -8.53 -9.75 -20.93
CA SER A 128 -9.67 -10.65 -21.08
C SER A 128 -9.97 -11.42 -19.78
N ALA A 129 -11.18 -12.00 -19.71
CA ALA A 129 -11.52 -12.94 -18.64
C ALA A 129 -10.62 -14.18 -18.62
N SER A 130 -10.15 -14.66 -19.80
CA SER A 130 -9.24 -15.80 -19.87
C SER A 130 -7.85 -15.49 -19.31
N MET A 131 -7.33 -14.26 -19.48
CA MET A 131 -6.07 -13.84 -18.85
C MET A 131 -6.19 -13.85 -17.32
N ILE A 132 -7.29 -13.32 -16.78
CA ILE A 132 -7.55 -13.34 -15.33
C ILE A 132 -7.66 -14.79 -14.81
N ALA A 133 -8.36 -15.67 -15.53
CA ALA A 133 -8.49 -17.08 -15.14
C ALA A 133 -7.14 -17.82 -15.12
N VAL A 134 -6.22 -17.51 -16.04
CA VAL A 134 -4.84 -18.04 -16.03
C VAL A 134 -4.11 -17.60 -14.77
N PHE A 135 -4.26 -16.33 -14.37
CA PHE A 135 -3.67 -15.80 -13.14
C PHE A 135 -4.27 -16.45 -11.89
N GLU A 136 -5.59 -16.52 -11.78
CA GLU A 136 -6.27 -17.17 -10.64
C GLU A 136 -5.86 -18.63 -10.51
N ARG A 137 -5.72 -19.34 -11.64
CA ARG A 137 -5.26 -20.74 -11.64
C ARG A 137 -3.82 -20.85 -11.15
N ALA A 138 -2.90 -20.04 -11.68
CA ALA A 138 -1.51 -20.04 -11.23
C ALA A 138 -1.41 -19.70 -9.74
N LEU A 139 -2.20 -18.73 -9.26
CA LEU A 139 -2.27 -18.35 -7.85
C LEU A 139 -2.73 -19.52 -6.98
N LEU A 140 -3.80 -20.22 -7.38
CA LEU A 140 -4.29 -21.39 -6.66
C LEU A 140 -3.27 -22.53 -6.62
N ASP A 141 -2.57 -22.79 -7.73
CA ASP A 141 -1.63 -23.90 -7.85
C ASP A 141 -0.35 -23.68 -7.03
N LEU A 142 0.18 -22.45 -7.00
CA LEU A 142 1.46 -22.13 -6.35
C LEU A 142 1.30 -21.54 -4.95
N VAL A 143 0.17 -20.88 -4.69
CA VAL A 143 -0.10 -20.17 -3.43
C VAL A 143 -1.52 -20.50 -2.98
N PRO A 144 -1.81 -21.74 -2.56
CA PRO A 144 -3.17 -22.22 -2.30
C PRO A 144 -3.92 -21.48 -1.19
N ASN A 145 -3.18 -20.78 -0.30
CA ASN A 145 -3.74 -19.94 0.75
C ASN A 145 -3.86 -18.46 0.34
N ALA A 146 -3.73 -18.14 -0.95
CA ALA A 146 -3.98 -16.81 -1.47
C ALA A 146 -5.42 -16.67 -1.96
N GLU A 147 -6.02 -15.51 -1.68
CA GLU A 147 -7.29 -15.10 -2.24
C GLU A 147 -7.05 -13.98 -3.25
N PHE A 148 -7.61 -14.09 -4.45
CA PHE A 148 -7.65 -12.98 -5.40
C PHE A 148 -8.95 -12.19 -5.25
N ARG A 149 -8.83 -10.86 -5.16
CA ARG A 149 -9.96 -9.94 -5.11
C ARG A 149 -9.84 -8.90 -6.20
N PHE A 150 -10.81 -8.89 -7.11
CA PHE A 150 -10.96 -7.81 -8.07
C PHE A 150 -11.93 -6.78 -7.51
N LEU A 151 -11.41 -5.68 -6.97
CA LEU A 151 -12.18 -4.72 -6.20
C LEU A 151 -12.94 -3.76 -7.11
N THR A 152 -14.18 -3.44 -6.74
CA THR A 152 -14.89 -2.28 -7.31
C THR A 152 -14.28 -0.96 -6.80
N ALA A 153 -14.66 0.17 -7.39
CA ALA A 153 -14.17 1.48 -6.94
C ALA A 153 -14.62 1.77 -5.49
N GLU A 154 -15.84 1.36 -5.14
CA GLU A 154 -16.42 1.53 -3.81
C GLU A 154 -15.68 0.68 -2.78
N GLN A 155 -15.39 -0.59 -3.10
CA GLN A 155 -14.65 -1.49 -2.21
C GLN A 155 -13.22 -1.02 -1.97
N GLU A 156 -12.56 -0.49 -3.00
CA GLU A 156 -11.23 0.12 -2.87
C GLU A 156 -11.28 1.37 -1.98
N ALA A 157 -12.23 2.28 -2.23
CA ALA A 157 -12.39 3.48 -1.43
C ALA A 157 -12.71 3.17 0.04
N GLU A 158 -13.59 2.19 0.28
CA GLU A 158 -13.94 1.73 1.63
C GLU A 158 -12.72 1.13 2.35
N ALA A 159 -11.92 0.31 1.66
CA ALA A 159 -10.72 -0.29 2.24
C ALA A 159 -9.67 0.79 2.61
N GLU A 160 -9.44 1.76 1.72
CA GLU A 160 -8.56 2.89 2.00
C GLU A 160 -9.06 3.72 3.17
N PHE A 161 -10.35 4.06 3.18
CA PHE A 161 -10.95 4.87 4.23
C PHE A 161 -10.90 4.18 5.59
N ASN A 162 -11.20 2.88 5.65
CA ASN A 162 -11.08 2.10 6.88
C ASN A 162 -9.62 2.04 7.38
N GLY A 163 -8.65 1.98 6.47
CA GLY A 163 -7.23 2.09 6.83
C GLY A 163 -6.90 3.44 7.46
N VAL A 164 -7.45 4.54 6.94
CA VAL A 164 -7.27 5.89 7.49
C VAL A 164 -7.95 6.04 8.84
N LEU A 165 -9.18 5.53 9.00
CA LEU A 165 -9.87 5.51 10.28
C LEU A 165 -9.08 4.75 11.34
N HIS A 166 -8.51 3.59 10.98
CA HIS A 166 -7.67 2.83 11.89
C HIS A 166 -6.42 3.61 12.34
N VAL A 167 -5.74 4.31 11.42
CA VAL A 167 -4.60 5.17 11.78
C VAL A 167 -5.07 6.36 12.63
N ALA A 168 -6.20 6.97 12.30
CA ALA A 168 -6.77 8.07 13.06
C ALA A 168 -7.07 7.65 14.51
N ASP A 169 -7.66 6.48 14.72
CA ASP A 169 -7.95 5.93 16.06
C ASP A 169 -6.68 5.70 16.90
N LEU A 170 -5.53 5.45 16.26
CA LEU A 170 -4.25 5.23 16.95
C LEU A 170 -3.54 6.52 17.34
N TYR A 171 -3.77 7.63 16.63
CA TYR A 171 -2.97 8.85 16.75
C TYR A 171 -3.75 10.11 17.12
N LEU A 172 -5.09 10.08 17.03
CA LEU A 172 -5.93 11.21 17.42
C LEU A 172 -6.44 11.02 18.85
N ASP A 173 -6.20 12.03 19.70
CA ASP A 173 -6.58 11.99 21.12
C ASP A 173 -8.10 12.08 21.36
N ALA A 174 -8.89 12.39 20.33
CA ALA A 174 -10.34 12.48 20.41
C ALA A 174 -10.99 12.17 19.04
N PRO A 175 -12.23 11.62 19.01
CA PRO A 175 -12.96 11.40 17.77
C PRO A 175 -13.14 12.71 16.99
N GLN A 176 -12.61 12.76 15.78
CA GLN A 176 -12.77 13.90 14.86
C GLN A 176 -13.39 13.43 13.54
N PRO A 177 -14.11 14.30 12.81
CA PRO A 177 -14.52 14.00 11.44
C PRO A 177 -13.28 13.79 10.56
N VAL A 178 -13.16 12.59 9.99
CA VAL A 178 -12.06 12.20 9.10
C VAL A 178 -12.61 12.09 7.69
N GLY A 179 -11.98 12.82 6.77
CA GLY A 179 -12.20 12.70 5.34
C GLY A 179 -10.96 12.18 4.65
N LEU A 180 -11.15 11.40 3.59
CA LEU A 180 -10.09 10.90 2.73
C LEU A 180 -10.25 11.44 1.32
N ILE A 181 -9.18 12.01 0.78
CA ILE A 181 -8.98 12.12 -0.66
C ILE A 181 -7.80 11.23 -1.04
N SER A 182 -8.10 10.17 -1.81
CA SER A 182 -7.09 9.29 -2.40
C SER A 182 -6.91 9.62 -3.86
N GLY A 183 -5.66 9.76 -4.30
CA GLY A 183 -5.30 9.94 -5.70
C GLY A 183 -4.40 8.81 -6.15
N GLY A 184 -4.92 7.90 -6.96
CA GLY A 184 -4.14 6.88 -7.67
C GLY A 184 -3.79 7.31 -9.09
N GLY A 185 -2.98 6.50 -9.79
CA GLY A 185 -2.54 6.80 -11.15
C GLY A 185 -3.66 6.81 -12.21
N VAL A 186 -4.81 6.19 -11.91
CA VAL A 186 -5.96 6.05 -12.83
C VAL A 186 -7.27 6.53 -12.21
N THR A 187 -7.44 6.38 -10.89
CA THR A 187 -8.67 6.71 -10.17
C THR A 187 -8.38 7.66 -9.01
N GLY A 188 -9.38 8.44 -8.61
CA GLY A 188 -9.38 9.17 -7.35
C GLY A 188 -10.62 8.82 -6.53
N GLN A 189 -10.48 8.82 -5.21
CA GLN A 189 -11.52 8.43 -4.27
C GLN A 189 -11.75 9.56 -3.25
N LEU A 190 -13.02 9.78 -2.88
CA LEU A 190 -13.45 10.70 -1.83
C LEU A 190 -14.36 9.94 -0.85
N ALA A 191 -14.02 9.94 0.43
CA ALA A 191 -14.83 9.34 1.50
C ALA A 191 -14.92 10.27 2.73
N ASP A 192 -16.06 10.29 3.41
CA ASP A 192 -16.35 11.15 4.57
C ASP A 192 -17.41 10.49 5.50
N TYR A 193 -17.36 10.76 6.81
CA TYR A 193 -18.33 10.29 7.83
C TYR A 193 -18.66 11.44 8.84
N PRO A 194 -19.94 11.77 9.13
CA PRO A 194 -20.58 13.08 8.82
C PRO A 194 -20.83 14.04 10.04
N PRO A 195 -21.37 15.31 9.87
CA PRO A 195 -22.05 15.92 8.71
C PRO A 195 -21.53 17.29 8.20
N LYS A 196 -22.09 17.71 7.04
CA LYS A 196 -21.93 19.03 6.38
C LYS A 196 -21.85 20.16 7.41
N GLY A 197 -20.72 20.89 7.39
CA GLY A 197 -20.49 22.06 8.24
C GLY A 197 -19.47 21.85 9.35
N SER A 198 -18.94 20.64 9.53
CA SER A 198 -17.84 20.35 10.44
C SER A 198 -16.48 20.60 9.76
N ARG A 199 -15.48 21.07 10.51
CA ARG A 199 -14.09 21.11 10.02
C ARG A 199 -13.59 19.67 9.91
N THR A 200 -13.49 19.16 8.69
CA THR A 200 -12.99 17.81 8.38
C THR A 200 -11.45 17.81 8.41
N ALA A 201 -10.85 16.90 9.16
CA ALA A 201 -9.45 16.58 8.99
C ALA A 201 -9.32 15.81 7.67
N LEU A 202 -8.75 16.45 6.66
CA LEU A 202 -8.56 15.87 5.34
C LEU A 202 -7.19 15.20 5.30
N LEU A 203 -7.15 13.87 5.25
CA LEU A 203 -5.92 13.16 4.95
C LEU A 203 -5.83 12.95 3.44
N PHE A 204 -4.74 13.47 2.87
CA PHE A 204 -4.37 13.25 1.48
C PHE A 204 -3.45 12.04 1.40
N PHE A 205 -3.87 11.01 0.67
CA PHE A 205 -2.98 9.93 0.28
C PHE A 205 -2.83 9.95 -1.23
N VAL A 206 -1.62 10.26 -1.69
CA VAL A 206 -1.22 10.01 -3.08
C VAL A 206 -0.60 8.60 -3.07
N VAL A 207 -1.23 7.67 -3.78
CA VAL A 207 -0.80 6.26 -3.85
C VAL A 207 0.14 6.04 -5.03
#